data_AF-A0A972ZHR5-F1
#
_entry.id   AF-A0A972ZHR5-F1
#
_cell.length_a   1.000
_cell.length_b   1.000
_cell.length_c   1.000
_cell.angle_alpha   90.00
_cell.angle_beta   90.00
_cell.angle_gamma   90.00
#
_symmetry.space_group_name_H-M   'P 1'
#
loop_
_entity.id
_entity.type
_entity.pdbx_description
1 polymer ?
#
loop_
_entity_poly.entity_id
_entity_poly.type
_entity_poly.pdbx_seq_one_letter_code
_entity_poly.pdbx_strand_id
1 'polypeptide(L)'
;MEVTHVIRGDDHLTNAFRQTQIYKLMGWDMPEFAHIPLIHGADGAKMSKRHGALGVDSYRNAGFLPEAVCNYLLRLGWSHGDDEIISSQQAVEWFGLASIGRAAARFDLDKLTSLNGNYIRASEDKRLVDLVMPLIREKLDGKMAIETESRLLRGMPGLKDRAKTLLELSENAEIYAMLRPLPLDGKATEILDGEGRGHLQKLHEILSELDDWTDDSIQDQTKAYADSVDIKLGKAAQPLRAGLTGRTVSPSIFEVMEILGRDETLARLEDVLIGPK
;
A
#
# COMPACT_ATOMS: atom_id res chain seq x y z
N MET A 1 7.42 35.48 -22.70
CA MET A 1 6.64 34.35 -22.16
C MET A 1 5.16 34.46 -22.49
N GLU A 2 4.62 35.64 -22.86
CA GLU A 2 3.24 35.77 -23.43
C GLU A 2 2.16 35.07 -22.59
N VAL A 3 2.28 35.20 -21.26
CA VAL A 3 1.36 34.54 -20.32
C VAL A 3 -0.04 35.12 -20.49
N THR A 4 -1.01 34.27 -20.80
CA THR A 4 -2.43 34.67 -20.95
C THR A 4 -3.23 34.50 -19.66
N HIS A 5 -2.85 33.55 -18.80
CA HIS A 5 -3.51 33.27 -17.53
C HIS A 5 -2.48 33.13 -16.41
N VAL A 6 -2.69 33.85 -15.31
CA VAL A 6 -1.90 33.75 -14.08
C VAL A 6 -2.74 33.06 -13.02
N ILE A 7 -2.47 31.79 -12.78
CA ILE A 7 -3.12 30.96 -11.76
C ILE A 7 -2.18 30.85 -10.56
N ARG A 8 -2.58 31.34 -9.38
CA ARG A 8 -1.73 31.36 -8.18
C ARG A 8 -2.54 31.38 -6.89
N GLY A 9 -1.88 31.27 -5.73
CA GLY A 9 -2.52 31.37 -4.43
C GLY A 9 -3.20 32.73 -4.17
N ASP A 10 -4.30 32.72 -3.41
CA ASP A 10 -5.05 33.91 -3.01
C ASP A 10 -4.28 34.86 -2.07
N ASP A 11 -3.20 34.40 -1.44
CA ASP A 11 -2.22 35.23 -0.75
C ASP A 11 -1.48 36.22 -1.67
N HIS A 12 -1.59 36.05 -2.99
CA HIS A 12 -1.09 36.99 -3.98
C HIS A 12 -2.17 37.87 -4.62
N LEU A 13 -3.42 37.83 -4.13
CA LEU A 13 -4.50 38.67 -4.66
C LEU A 13 -4.16 40.16 -4.59
N THR A 14 -3.59 40.62 -3.48
CA THR A 14 -3.19 42.03 -3.30
C THR A 14 -2.07 42.45 -4.25
N ASN A 15 -1.18 41.51 -4.62
CA ASN A 15 -0.11 41.74 -5.59
C ASN A 15 -0.66 41.97 -7.00
N ALA A 16 -1.82 41.39 -7.35
CA ALA A 16 -2.45 41.57 -8.66
C ALA A 16 -2.78 43.04 -8.92
N PHE A 17 -3.29 43.76 -7.91
CA PHE A 17 -3.62 45.19 -8.05
C PHE A 17 -2.39 46.04 -8.36
N ARG A 18 -1.24 45.72 -7.74
CA ARG A 18 0.03 46.41 -7.99
C ARG A 18 0.57 46.07 -9.37
N GLN A 19 0.57 44.80 -9.73
CA GLN A 19 1.02 44.32 -11.05
C GLN A 19 0.19 44.92 -12.19
N THR A 20 -1.12 45.05 -12.00
CA THR A 20 -2.04 45.67 -12.98
C THR A 20 -1.61 47.08 -13.37
N GLN A 21 -1.09 47.88 -12.43
CA GLN A 21 -0.60 49.23 -12.75
C GLN A 21 0.63 49.18 -13.66
N ILE A 22 1.51 48.20 -13.46
CA ILE A 22 2.71 48.00 -14.29
C ILE A 22 2.29 47.64 -15.71
N TYR A 23 1.38 46.67 -15.89
CA TYR A 23 0.86 46.29 -17.22
C TYR A 23 0.29 47.50 -17.96
N LYS A 24 -0.55 48.30 -17.29
CA LYS A 24 -1.16 49.50 -17.87
C LYS A 24 -0.13 50.55 -18.28
N LEU A 25 0.83 50.85 -17.41
CA LEU A 25 1.87 51.87 -17.68
C LEU A 25 2.80 51.46 -18.82
N MET A 26 3.04 50.17 -18.98
CA MET A 26 3.88 49.64 -20.04
C MET A 26 3.12 49.39 -21.35
N GLY A 27 1.79 49.56 -21.36
CA GLY A 27 0.95 49.29 -22.52
C GLY A 27 0.90 47.81 -22.92
N TRP A 28 1.05 46.90 -21.95
CA TRP A 28 1.05 45.45 -22.19
C TRP A 28 -0.34 44.85 -22.05
N ASP A 29 -0.58 43.76 -22.78
CA ASP A 29 -1.79 42.94 -22.60
C ASP A 29 -1.82 42.34 -21.19
N MET A 30 -2.97 42.49 -20.53
CA MET A 30 -3.17 42.02 -19.17
C MET A 30 -3.64 40.55 -19.19
N PRO A 31 -2.97 39.63 -18.47
CA PRO A 31 -3.45 38.26 -18.36
C PRO A 31 -4.73 38.19 -17.52
N GLU A 32 -5.49 37.12 -17.70
CA GLU A 32 -6.54 36.73 -16.76
C GLU A 32 -5.92 36.22 -15.46
N PHE A 33 -6.42 36.67 -14.31
CA PHE A 33 -5.92 36.24 -13.00
C PHE A 33 -6.93 35.32 -12.32
N ALA A 34 -6.49 34.11 -11.95
CA ALA A 34 -7.23 33.20 -11.09
C ALA A 34 -6.46 33.00 -9.78
N HIS A 35 -7.13 33.25 -8.67
CA HIS A 35 -6.56 33.12 -7.33
C HIS A 35 -7.18 31.93 -6.62
N ILE A 36 -6.40 30.87 -6.43
CA ILE A 36 -6.82 29.62 -5.81
C ILE A 36 -6.70 29.75 -4.28
N PRO A 37 -7.74 29.37 -3.51
CA PRO A 37 -7.66 29.37 -2.05
C PRO A 37 -6.50 28.51 -1.55
N LEU A 38 -5.86 28.96 -0.47
CA LEU A 38 -4.81 28.19 0.17
C LEU A 38 -5.33 26.89 0.80
N ILE A 39 -4.47 25.89 0.82
CA ILE A 39 -4.71 24.64 1.54
C ILE A 39 -4.45 24.88 3.04
N HIS A 40 -5.41 24.47 3.87
CA HIS A 40 -5.31 24.49 5.32
C HIS A 40 -4.96 23.11 5.86
N GLY A 41 -4.22 23.08 6.96
CA GLY A 41 -3.92 21.87 7.72
C GLY A 41 -5.16 21.32 8.43
N ALA A 42 -4.98 20.17 9.08
CA ALA A 42 -6.05 19.56 9.87
C ALA A 42 -6.49 20.46 11.05
N ASP A 43 -5.65 21.36 11.52
CA ASP A 43 -5.96 22.36 12.55
C ASP A 43 -6.71 23.59 12.01
N GLY A 44 -6.95 23.67 10.71
CA GLY A 44 -7.58 24.81 10.04
C GLY A 44 -6.63 25.99 9.82
N ALA A 45 -5.37 25.90 10.26
CA ALA A 45 -4.35 26.91 9.99
C ALA A 45 -3.80 26.76 8.57
N LYS A 46 -3.18 27.82 8.03
CA LYS A 46 -2.48 27.75 6.75
C LYS A 46 -1.43 26.65 6.79
N MET A 47 -1.52 25.71 5.85
CA MET A 47 -0.50 24.67 5.73
C MET A 47 0.85 25.34 5.45
N SER A 48 1.81 25.14 6.35
CA SER A 48 3.15 25.71 6.24
C SER A 48 4.18 24.66 6.61
N LYS A 49 5.43 24.81 6.14
CA LYS A 49 6.54 23.90 6.50
C LYS A 49 6.74 23.76 8.02
N ARG A 50 6.29 24.75 8.81
CA ARG A 50 6.35 24.74 10.28
C ARG A 50 5.18 24.02 10.95
N HIS A 51 4.10 23.75 10.21
CA HIS A 51 2.85 23.15 10.68
C HIS A 51 2.53 21.85 9.92
N GLY A 52 3.57 21.10 9.52
CA GLY A 52 3.39 19.78 8.90
C GLY A 52 3.21 19.75 7.38
N ALA A 53 3.48 20.85 6.65
CA ALA A 53 3.58 20.77 5.19
C ALA A 53 4.80 19.94 4.79
N LEU A 54 4.57 18.66 4.59
CA LEU A 54 5.55 17.72 4.07
C LEU A 54 5.81 18.04 2.58
N GLY A 55 7.06 17.94 2.15
CA GLY A 55 7.40 18.01 0.73
C GLY A 55 6.77 16.86 -0.04
N VAL A 56 6.64 16.99 -1.36
CA VAL A 56 6.10 15.91 -2.21
C VAL A 56 6.89 14.61 -2.02
N ASP A 57 8.21 14.73 -1.79
CA ASP A 57 9.11 13.60 -1.51
C ASP A 57 8.71 12.82 -0.25
N SER A 58 8.12 13.45 0.75
CA SER A 58 7.66 12.74 1.95
C SER A 58 6.50 11.80 1.65
N TYR A 59 5.58 12.18 0.75
CA TYR A 59 4.50 11.29 0.32
C TYR A 59 5.03 10.16 -0.55
N ARG A 60 6.00 10.43 -1.42
CA ARG A 60 6.72 9.38 -2.16
C ARG A 60 7.36 8.38 -1.19
N ASN A 61 8.10 8.87 -0.20
CA ASN A 61 8.79 8.02 0.78
C ASN A 61 7.81 7.27 1.69
N ALA A 62 6.63 7.83 1.94
CA ALA A 62 5.54 7.16 2.66
C ALA A 62 4.76 6.15 1.79
N GLY A 63 5.15 5.95 0.53
CA GLY A 63 4.57 4.94 -0.35
C GLY A 63 3.26 5.35 -1.03
N PHE A 64 3.01 6.65 -1.20
CA PHE A 64 1.87 7.13 -1.99
C PHE A 64 2.20 7.10 -3.49
N LEU A 65 1.25 6.62 -4.28
CA LEU A 65 1.33 6.63 -5.74
C LEU A 65 1.16 8.07 -6.27
N PRO A 66 1.90 8.46 -7.32
CA PRO A 66 1.87 9.82 -7.83
C PRO A 66 0.47 10.22 -8.33
N GLU A 67 -0.25 9.31 -8.98
CA GLU A 67 -1.62 9.55 -9.45
C GLU A 67 -2.61 9.80 -8.30
N ALA A 68 -2.46 9.11 -7.16
CA ALA A 68 -3.30 9.33 -5.99
C ALA A 68 -3.05 10.71 -5.38
N VAL A 69 -1.78 11.13 -5.28
CA VAL A 69 -1.42 12.47 -4.81
C VAL A 69 -1.95 13.54 -5.75
N CYS A 70 -1.80 13.36 -7.07
CA CYS A 70 -2.32 14.30 -8.07
C CYS A 70 -3.85 14.42 -8.02
N ASN A 71 -4.58 13.30 -8.00
CA ASN A 71 -6.04 13.31 -7.87
C ASN A 71 -6.47 13.98 -6.56
N TYR A 72 -5.80 13.67 -5.46
CA TYR A 72 -6.12 14.27 -4.18
C TYR A 72 -5.92 15.78 -4.18
N LEU A 73 -4.77 16.27 -4.68
CA LEU A 73 -4.49 17.70 -4.81
C LEU A 73 -5.47 18.40 -5.77
N LEU A 74 -5.86 17.74 -6.86
CA LEU A 74 -6.91 18.23 -7.75
C LEU A 74 -8.24 18.41 -6.99
N ARG A 75 -8.63 17.45 -6.15
CA ARG A 75 -9.86 17.54 -5.34
C ARG A 75 -9.77 18.56 -4.21
N LEU A 76 -8.59 19.12 -3.90
CA LEU A 76 -8.44 20.22 -2.95
C LEU A 76 -8.80 21.56 -3.61
N GLY A 77 -10.10 21.82 -3.69
CA GLY A 77 -10.63 23.09 -4.18
C GLY A 77 -11.15 23.04 -5.61
N TRP A 78 -11.14 21.89 -6.28
CA TRP A 78 -11.85 21.66 -7.54
C TRP A 78 -12.69 20.39 -7.46
N SER A 79 -13.80 20.36 -8.19
CA SER A 79 -14.70 19.22 -8.22
C SER A 79 -15.33 19.02 -9.60
N HIS A 80 -15.67 17.78 -9.91
CA HIS A 80 -16.49 17.39 -11.06
C HIS A 80 -17.62 16.52 -10.53
N GLY A 81 -18.74 17.16 -10.15
CA GLY A 81 -19.81 16.48 -9.40
C GLY A 81 -19.27 15.72 -8.18
N ASP A 82 -19.71 14.48 -8.04
CA ASP A 82 -19.35 13.60 -6.92
C ASP A 82 -18.16 12.67 -7.22
N ASP A 83 -17.48 12.82 -8.36
CA ASP A 83 -16.33 11.98 -8.72
C ASP A 83 -15.13 12.24 -7.81
N GLU A 84 -14.69 11.20 -7.09
CA GLU A 84 -13.56 11.24 -6.17
C GLU A 84 -12.29 10.58 -6.73
N ILE A 85 -12.44 9.58 -7.60
CA ILE A 85 -11.33 8.87 -8.27
C ILE A 85 -11.23 9.39 -9.70
N ILE A 86 -10.21 10.19 -9.98
CA ILE A 86 -10.06 10.93 -11.24
C ILE A 86 -8.66 10.67 -11.79
N SER A 87 -8.57 9.96 -12.90
CA SER A 87 -7.30 9.74 -13.61
C SER A 87 -6.73 11.06 -14.16
N SER A 88 -5.42 11.09 -14.43
CA SER A 88 -4.79 12.26 -15.05
C SER A 88 -5.41 12.60 -16.41
N GLN A 89 -5.87 11.60 -17.16
CA GLN A 89 -6.54 11.83 -18.46
C GLN A 89 -7.89 12.52 -18.28
N GLN A 90 -8.71 12.03 -17.36
CA GLN A 90 -9.98 12.66 -17.01
C GLN A 90 -9.77 14.08 -16.45
N ALA A 91 -8.75 14.28 -15.62
CA ALA A 91 -8.41 15.60 -15.11
C ALA A 91 -8.09 16.59 -16.24
N VAL A 92 -7.29 16.18 -17.25
CA VAL A 92 -6.98 17.02 -18.41
C VAL A 92 -8.22 17.34 -19.24
N GLU A 93 -9.12 16.38 -19.41
CA GLU A 93 -10.35 16.55 -20.18
C GLU A 93 -11.37 17.46 -19.48
N TRP A 94 -11.48 17.35 -18.15
CA TRP A 94 -12.56 17.99 -17.39
C TRP A 94 -12.15 19.30 -16.72
N PHE A 95 -10.86 19.56 -16.54
CA PHE A 95 -10.40 20.71 -15.76
C PHE A 95 -10.84 22.04 -16.38
N GLY A 96 -11.35 22.91 -15.52
CA GLY A 96 -11.74 24.27 -15.87
C GLY A 96 -11.84 25.14 -14.62
N LEU A 97 -11.55 26.44 -14.78
CA LEU A 97 -11.48 27.40 -13.67
C LEU A 97 -12.84 27.63 -12.98
N ALA A 98 -13.95 27.43 -13.69
CA ALA A 98 -15.30 27.67 -13.17
C ALA A 98 -15.67 26.76 -11.99
N SER A 99 -15.10 25.56 -11.92
CA SER A 99 -15.37 24.59 -10.85
C SER A 99 -14.40 24.68 -9.67
N ILE A 100 -13.57 25.72 -9.63
CA ILE A 100 -12.71 26.00 -8.48
C ILE A 100 -13.56 26.62 -7.37
N GLY A 101 -13.64 25.94 -6.23
CA GLY A 101 -14.30 26.41 -5.02
C GLY A 101 -13.63 27.64 -4.43
N ARG A 102 -14.41 28.49 -3.76
CA ARG A 102 -13.92 29.72 -3.11
C ARG A 102 -13.44 29.52 -1.67
N ALA A 103 -13.81 28.40 -1.04
CA ALA A 103 -13.43 28.10 0.33
C ALA A 103 -12.06 27.42 0.37
N ALA A 104 -11.31 27.65 1.45
CA ALA A 104 -10.05 26.96 1.68
C ALA A 104 -10.28 25.45 1.83
N ALA A 105 -9.50 24.66 1.11
CA ALA A 105 -9.54 23.21 1.20
C ALA A 105 -8.75 22.73 2.43
N ARG A 106 -9.32 21.80 3.19
CA ARG A 106 -8.66 21.18 4.35
C ARG A 106 -7.95 19.90 3.91
N PHE A 107 -6.69 19.78 4.29
CA PHE A 107 -5.94 18.55 4.06
C PHE A 107 -6.33 17.48 5.08
N ASP A 108 -6.68 16.30 4.57
CA ASP A 108 -7.03 15.08 5.27
C ASP A 108 -6.16 13.91 4.77
N LEU A 109 -5.25 13.44 5.62
CA LEU A 109 -4.34 12.35 5.30
C LEU A 109 -5.07 11.00 5.17
N ASP A 110 -6.15 10.79 5.93
CA ASP A 110 -6.91 9.54 5.90
C ASP A 110 -7.67 9.41 4.58
N LYS A 111 -8.22 10.54 4.07
CA LYS A 111 -8.84 10.58 2.74
C LYS A 111 -7.82 10.29 1.64
N LEU A 112 -6.63 10.89 1.69
CA LEU A 112 -5.55 10.59 0.76
C LEU A 112 -5.11 9.12 0.83
N THR A 113 -5.00 8.55 2.03
CA THR A 113 -4.62 7.14 2.24
C THR A 113 -5.67 6.18 1.70
N SER A 114 -6.96 6.48 1.91
CA SER A 114 -8.06 5.71 1.32
C SER A 114 -8.05 5.76 -0.20
N LEU A 115 -7.87 6.95 -0.78
CA LEU A 115 -7.76 7.15 -2.22
C LEU A 115 -6.56 6.39 -2.81
N ASN A 116 -5.41 6.43 -2.13
CA ASN A 116 -4.22 5.71 -2.56
C ASN A 116 -4.43 4.20 -2.61
N GLY A 117 -5.17 3.64 -1.64
CA GLY A 117 -5.57 2.22 -1.68
C GLY A 117 -6.40 1.86 -2.92
N ASN A 118 -7.27 2.76 -3.40
CA ASN A 118 -8.00 2.53 -4.67
C ASN A 118 -7.07 2.48 -5.88
N TYR A 119 -6.07 3.37 -5.93
CA TYR A 119 -5.07 3.37 -7.00
C TYR A 119 -4.13 2.16 -6.93
N ILE A 120 -3.77 1.69 -5.73
CA ILE A 120 -3.00 0.46 -5.56
C ILE A 120 -3.81 -0.73 -6.10
N ARG A 121 -5.07 -0.89 -5.69
CA ARG A 121 -5.94 -1.97 -6.18
C ARG A 121 -6.12 -1.97 -7.70
N ALA A 122 -6.29 -0.78 -8.29
CA ALA A 122 -6.47 -0.61 -9.72
C ALA A 122 -5.16 -0.71 -10.53
N SER A 123 -4.00 -0.79 -9.88
CA SER A 123 -2.71 -0.87 -10.57
C SER A 123 -2.44 -2.27 -11.11
N GLU A 124 -1.71 -2.31 -12.22
CA GLU A 124 -1.13 -3.52 -12.80
C GLU A 124 -0.17 -4.19 -11.81
N ASP A 125 -0.27 -5.52 -11.67
CA ASP A 125 0.48 -6.26 -10.67
C ASP A 125 1.99 -6.14 -10.89
N LYS A 126 2.45 -6.23 -12.15
CA LYS A 126 3.87 -6.07 -12.50
C LYS A 126 4.42 -4.71 -12.08
N ARG A 127 3.63 -3.65 -12.25
CA ARG A 127 4.02 -2.29 -11.82
C ARG A 127 4.21 -2.24 -10.30
N LEU A 128 3.29 -2.84 -9.54
CA LEU A 128 3.40 -2.89 -8.09
C LEU A 128 4.62 -3.70 -7.64
N VAL A 129 4.89 -4.83 -8.29
CA VAL A 129 6.11 -5.63 -8.04
C VAL A 129 7.36 -4.78 -8.25
N ASP A 130 7.45 -4.04 -9.35
CA ASP A 130 8.59 -3.17 -9.64
C ASP A 130 8.78 -2.04 -8.60
N LEU A 131 7.67 -1.54 -8.04
CA LEU A 131 7.69 -0.51 -7.02
C LEU A 131 8.08 -1.04 -5.63
N VAL A 132 7.66 -2.26 -5.26
CA VAL A 132 7.96 -2.83 -3.94
C VAL A 132 9.28 -3.60 -3.89
N MET A 133 9.77 -4.12 -5.01
CA MET A 133 11.01 -4.90 -5.06
C MET A 133 12.21 -4.16 -4.45
N PRO A 134 12.46 -2.85 -4.74
CA PRO A 134 13.54 -2.11 -4.09
C PRO A 134 13.36 -1.97 -2.58
N LEU A 135 12.13 -1.75 -2.11
CA LEU A 135 11.80 -1.60 -0.68
C LEU A 135 12.06 -2.90 0.08
N ILE A 136 11.63 -4.03 -0.48
CA ILE A 136 11.87 -5.36 0.09
C ILE A 136 13.37 -5.67 0.09
N ARG A 137 14.07 -5.36 -1.01
CA ARG A 137 15.52 -5.58 -1.12
C ARG A 137 16.30 -4.79 -0.09
N GLU A 138 15.95 -3.52 0.14
CA GLU A 138 16.56 -2.69 1.17
C GLU A 138 16.32 -3.28 2.56
N LYS A 139 15.07 -3.63 2.88
CA LYS A 139 14.69 -4.20 4.18
C LYS A 139 15.38 -5.53 4.49
N LEU A 140 15.65 -6.34 3.47
CA LEU A 140 16.29 -7.65 3.62
C LEU A 140 17.80 -7.62 3.37
N ASP A 141 18.44 -6.44 3.34
CA ASP A 141 19.87 -6.28 3.05
C ASP A 141 20.34 -7.00 1.77
N GLY A 142 19.46 -7.06 0.76
CA GLY A 142 19.69 -7.77 -0.50
C GLY A 142 19.59 -9.29 -0.44
N LYS A 143 19.31 -9.88 0.71
CA LYS A 143 19.20 -11.33 0.92
C LYS A 143 17.77 -11.80 0.63
N MET A 144 17.49 -12.06 -0.65
CA MET A 144 16.17 -12.49 -1.11
C MET A 144 16.22 -13.87 -1.77
N ALA A 145 15.11 -14.60 -1.69
CA ALA A 145 14.91 -15.85 -2.43
C ALA A 145 15.01 -15.62 -3.94
N ILE A 146 15.47 -16.62 -4.69
CA ILE A 146 15.63 -16.52 -6.15
C ILE A 146 14.27 -16.35 -6.82
N GLU A 147 13.24 -17.00 -6.29
CA GLU A 147 11.88 -17.03 -6.82
C GLU A 147 11.05 -15.80 -6.41
N THR A 148 11.65 -14.80 -5.73
CA THR A 148 10.95 -13.64 -5.16
C THR A 148 10.05 -12.96 -6.18
N GLU A 149 10.56 -12.61 -7.36
CA GLU A 149 9.75 -11.90 -8.37
C GLU A 149 8.54 -12.72 -8.85
N SER A 150 8.72 -14.01 -9.08
CA SER A 150 7.64 -14.92 -9.50
C SER A 150 6.57 -15.07 -8.40
N ARG A 151 7.00 -15.23 -7.14
CA ARG A 151 6.08 -15.31 -6.00
C ARG A 151 5.33 -14.00 -5.79
N LEU A 152 6.01 -12.86 -5.90
CA LEU A 152 5.39 -11.54 -5.81
C LEU A 152 4.34 -11.32 -6.90
N LEU A 153 4.63 -11.69 -8.15
CA LEU A 153 3.66 -11.58 -9.25
C LEU A 153 2.40 -12.41 -9.01
N ARG A 154 2.58 -13.67 -8.58
CA ARG A 154 1.46 -14.56 -8.24
C ARG A 154 0.63 -14.07 -7.05
N GLY A 155 1.28 -13.51 -6.05
CA GLY A 155 0.62 -13.04 -4.82
C GLY A 155 0.11 -11.61 -4.84
N MET A 156 0.48 -10.81 -5.83
CA MET A 156 0.09 -9.40 -5.89
C MET A 156 -1.42 -9.16 -5.86
N PRO A 157 -2.27 -9.98 -6.52
CA PRO A 157 -3.72 -9.81 -6.46
C PRO A 157 -4.27 -9.80 -5.02
N GLY A 158 -3.88 -10.76 -4.17
CA GLY A 158 -4.34 -10.82 -2.78
C GLY A 158 -3.66 -9.80 -1.86
N LEU A 159 -2.42 -9.40 -2.18
CA LEU A 159 -1.68 -8.39 -1.43
C LEU A 159 -2.24 -6.97 -1.64
N LYS A 160 -2.54 -6.57 -2.88
CA LYS A 160 -2.93 -5.20 -3.22
C LYS A 160 -4.31 -4.81 -2.68
N ASP A 161 -5.18 -5.77 -2.44
CA ASP A 161 -6.51 -5.52 -1.84
C ASP A 161 -6.44 -5.09 -0.38
N ARG A 162 -5.35 -5.45 0.31
CA ARG A 162 -5.16 -5.24 1.74
C ARG A 162 -4.31 -4.01 2.06
N ALA A 163 -3.55 -3.51 1.09
CA ALA A 163 -2.61 -2.40 1.29
C ALA A 163 -3.20 -1.05 0.87
N LYS A 164 -2.86 -0.01 1.64
CA LYS A 164 -3.17 1.39 1.32
C LYS A 164 -1.95 2.21 0.94
N THR A 165 -0.73 1.71 1.15
CA THR A 165 0.54 2.34 0.73
C THR A 165 1.50 1.30 0.17
N LEU A 166 2.49 1.73 -0.62
CA LEU A 166 3.56 0.84 -1.09
C LEU A 166 4.42 0.29 0.06
N LEU A 167 4.54 1.03 1.18
CA LEU A 167 5.23 0.53 2.36
C LEU A 167 4.48 -0.65 2.96
N GLU A 168 3.18 -0.49 3.24
CA GLU A 168 2.33 -1.58 3.74
C GLU A 168 2.31 -2.77 2.76
N LEU A 169 2.23 -2.50 1.46
CA LEU A 169 2.29 -3.53 0.43
C LEU A 169 3.62 -4.29 0.49
N SER A 170 4.75 -3.59 0.61
CA SER A 170 6.08 -4.20 0.72
C SER A 170 6.25 -5.03 1.99
N GLU A 171 5.67 -4.60 3.11
CA GLU A 171 5.70 -5.33 4.38
C GLU A 171 4.92 -6.64 4.32
N ASN A 172 3.74 -6.62 3.68
CA ASN A 172 2.93 -7.81 3.47
C ASN A 172 3.59 -8.77 2.47
N ALA A 173 4.28 -8.24 1.47
CA ALA A 173 4.94 -8.98 0.41
C ALA A 173 6.27 -9.64 0.84
N GLU A 174 6.86 -9.18 1.95
CA GLU A 174 8.15 -9.63 2.48
C GLU A 174 8.21 -11.17 2.64
N ILE A 175 7.09 -11.80 3.01
CA ILE A 175 6.96 -13.26 3.21
C ILE A 175 7.37 -14.09 1.98
N TYR A 176 7.22 -13.52 0.77
CA TYR A 176 7.57 -14.17 -0.49
C TYR A 176 9.05 -14.03 -0.85
N ALA A 177 9.75 -13.12 -0.19
CA ALA A 177 11.15 -12.79 -0.45
C ALA A 177 12.13 -13.35 0.59
N MET A 178 11.68 -13.61 1.82
CA MET A 178 12.54 -14.07 2.92
C MET A 178 13.26 -15.39 2.61
N LEU A 179 14.51 -15.49 3.06
CA LEU A 179 15.31 -16.72 3.06
C LEU A 179 15.09 -17.52 4.34
N ARG A 180 15.07 -18.84 4.21
CA ARG A 180 15.06 -19.76 5.35
C ARG A 180 16.42 -19.82 6.07
N PRO A 181 16.45 -20.12 7.38
CA PRO A 181 15.30 -20.23 8.28
C PRO A 181 14.74 -18.85 8.63
N LEU A 182 13.43 -18.78 8.90
CA LEU A 182 12.77 -17.51 9.20
C LEU A 182 12.95 -17.11 10.68
N PRO A 183 13.17 -15.81 10.97
CA PRO A 183 13.13 -15.34 12.35
C PRO A 183 11.69 -15.39 12.87
N LEU A 184 11.51 -15.96 14.06
CA LEU A 184 10.22 -16.00 14.75
C LEU A 184 10.13 -14.82 15.72
N ASP A 185 9.04 -14.05 15.66
CA ASP A 185 8.74 -13.09 16.72
C ASP A 185 8.30 -13.81 18.02
N GLY A 186 8.27 -13.07 19.13
CA GLY A 186 7.92 -13.66 20.43
C GLY A 186 6.52 -14.28 20.46
N LYS A 187 5.54 -13.69 19.75
CA LYS A 187 4.16 -14.22 19.69
C LYS A 187 4.07 -15.45 18.80
N ALA A 188 4.79 -15.48 17.69
CA ALA A 188 4.90 -16.65 16.82
C ALA A 188 5.53 -17.81 17.59
N THR A 189 6.57 -17.53 18.36
CA THR A 189 7.22 -18.49 19.26
C THR A 189 6.24 -19.03 20.30
N GLU A 190 5.47 -18.16 20.98
CA GLU A 190 4.42 -18.57 21.93
C GLU A 190 3.32 -19.44 21.30
N ILE A 191 2.91 -19.15 20.05
CA ILE A 191 1.93 -19.99 19.33
C ILE A 191 2.47 -21.40 19.08
N LEU A 192 3.78 -21.50 18.82
CA LEU A 192 4.45 -22.77 18.56
C LEU A 192 4.77 -23.52 19.86
N ASP A 193 5.05 -22.80 20.94
CA ASP A 193 5.37 -23.31 22.27
C ASP A 193 4.08 -23.78 22.99
N GLY A 194 3.79 -25.09 22.87
CA GLY A 194 2.61 -25.72 23.46
C GLY A 194 2.11 -26.85 22.57
N GLU A 195 0.79 -26.94 22.35
CA GLU A 195 0.19 -27.86 21.38
C GLU A 195 0.53 -27.48 19.92
N GLY A 196 1.03 -26.26 19.68
CA GLY A 196 1.29 -25.71 18.36
C GLY A 196 2.22 -26.56 17.50
N ARG A 197 3.38 -26.98 18.03
CA ARG A 197 4.29 -27.91 17.31
C ARG A 197 3.66 -29.27 17.03
N GLY A 198 2.81 -29.77 17.93
CA GLY A 198 2.08 -31.03 17.71
C GLY A 198 1.10 -30.92 16.55
N HIS A 199 0.34 -29.82 16.49
CA HIS A 199 -0.53 -29.52 15.36
C HIS A 199 0.26 -29.35 14.06
N LEU A 200 1.37 -28.62 14.12
CA LEU A 200 2.24 -28.36 12.98
C LEU A 200 2.84 -29.64 12.41
N GLN A 201 3.27 -30.56 13.28
CA GLN A 201 3.82 -31.86 12.87
C GLN A 201 2.78 -32.69 12.13
N LYS A 202 1.56 -32.78 12.65
CA LYS A 202 0.46 -33.51 12.01
C LYS A 202 0.05 -32.90 10.67
N LEU A 203 0.00 -31.56 10.61
CA LEU A 203 -0.28 -30.86 9.37
C LEU A 203 0.84 -31.02 8.35
N HIS A 204 2.11 -31.02 8.76
CA HIS A 204 3.24 -31.32 7.86
C HIS A 204 3.10 -32.72 7.26
N GLU A 205 2.79 -33.75 8.05
CA GLU A 205 2.54 -35.13 7.56
C GLU A 205 1.37 -35.21 6.57
N ILE A 206 0.27 -34.49 6.83
CA ILE A 206 -0.91 -34.48 5.94
C ILE A 206 -0.60 -33.76 4.64
N LEU A 207 0.02 -32.59 4.73
CA LEU A 207 0.34 -31.74 3.58
C LEU A 207 1.48 -32.34 2.74
N SER A 208 2.39 -33.11 3.34
CA SER A 208 3.43 -33.81 2.60
C SER A 208 2.88 -34.88 1.67
N GLU A 209 1.65 -35.36 1.86
CA GLU A 209 1.00 -36.33 0.96
C GLU A 209 -0.03 -35.67 0.02
N LEU A 210 -0.14 -34.34 0.04
CA LEU A 210 -1.12 -33.62 -0.78
C LEU A 210 -0.63 -33.46 -2.23
N ASP A 211 -1.40 -34.01 -3.17
CA ASP A 211 -1.14 -33.92 -4.62
C ASP A 211 -1.56 -32.57 -5.22
N ASP A 212 -2.76 -32.09 -4.88
CA ASP A 212 -3.31 -30.82 -5.41
C ASP A 212 -2.95 -29.64 -4.49
N TRP A 213 -1.97 -28.83 -4.93
CA TRP A 213 -1.40 -27.75 -4.12
C TRP A 213 -2.05 -26.39 -4.42
N THR A 214 -3.31 -26.25 -4.02
CA THR A 214 -4.13 -25.03 -4.16
C THR A 214 -4.59 -24.50 -2.81
N ASP A 215 -4.89 -23.20 -2.71
CA ASP A 215 -5.47 -22.54 -1.50
C ASP A 215 -6.64 -23.37 -0.92
N ASP A 216 -7.61 -23.73 -1.77
CA ASP A 216 -8.79 -24.51 -1.39
C ASP A 216 -8.43 -25.90 -0.85
N SER A 217 -7.59 -26.66 -1.56
CA SER A 217 -7.19 -28.02 -1.15
C SER A 217 -6.39 -28.01 0.16
N ILE A 218 -5.49 -27.04 0.35
CA ILE A 218 -4.72 -26.87 1.59
C ILE A 218 -5.66 -26.50 2.75
N GLN A 219 -6.61 -25.60 2.52
CA GLN A 219 -7.58 -25.19 3.52
C GLN A 219 -8.48 -26.37 3.94
N ASP A 220 -8.96 -27.16 2.99
CA ASP A 220 -9.82 -28.32 3.24
C ASP A 220 -9.09 -29.39 4.07
N GLN A 221 -7.83 -29.70 3.76
CA GLN A 221 -7.03 -30.63 4.57
C GLN A 221 -6.78 -30.09 5.98
N THR A 222 -6.48 -28.80 6.10
CA THR A 222 -6.27 -28.16 7.42
C THR A 222 -7.56 -28.18 8.24
N LYS A 223 -8.73 -28.02 7.60
CA LYS A 223 -10.04 -28.11 8.23
C LYS A 223 -10.37 -29.54 8.64
N ALA A 224 -10.16 -30.53 7.78
CA ALA A 224 -10.36 -31.93 8.11
C ALA A 224 -9.49 -32.38 9.30
N TYR A 225 -8.24 -31.92 9.35
CA TYR A 225 -7.38 -32.09 10.51
C TYR A 225 -7.98 -31.46 11.77
N ALA A 226 -8.39 -30.19 11.70
CA ALA A 226 -8.96 -29.46 12.83
C ALA A 226 -10.21 -30.18 13.39
N ASP A 227 -11.10 -30.64 12.51
CA ASP A 227 -12.31 -31.39 12.87
C ASP A 227 -11.95 -32.73 13.53
N SER A 228 -10.91 -33.42 13.06
CA SER A 228 -10.47 -34.73 13.59
C SER A 228 -9.94 -34.68 15.03
N VAL A 229 -9.45 -33.52 15.48
CA VAL A 229 -8.93 -33.30 16.83
C VAL A 229 -9.81 -32.35 17.66
N ASP A 230 -11.03 -32.10 17.22
CA ASP A 230 -12.05 -31.25 17.88
C ASP A 230 -11.57 -29.82 18.18
N ILE A 231 -10.90 -29.19 17.20
CA ILE A 231 -10.47 -27.78 17.27
C ILE A 231 -11.03 -26.96 16.10
N LYS A 232 -11.13 -25.65 16.30
CA LYS A 232 -11.50 -24.74 15.21
C LYS A 232 -10.36 -24.58 14.20
N LEU A 233 -10.68 -24.37 12.93
CA LEU A 233 -9.71 -24.10 11.85
C LEU A 233 -8.67 -23.04 12.23
N GLY A 234 -9.09 -21.96 12.90
CA GLY A 234 -8.17 -20.92 13.37
C GLY A 234 -7.08 -21.42 14.32
N LYS A 235 -7.37 -22.42 15.19
CA LYS A 235 -6.39 -23.01 16.10
C LYS A 235 -5.37 -23.89 15.36
N ALA A 236 -5.79 -24.54 14.27
CA ALA A 236 -4.89 -25.30 13.39
C ALA A 236 -4.06 -24.41 12.45
N ALA A 237 -4.65 -23.31 11.94
CA ALA A 237 -4.01 -22.42 10.98
C ALA A 237 -3.01 -21.43 11.62
N GLN A 238 -3.15 -21.10 12.91
CA GLN A 238 -2.22 -20.20 13.59
C GLN A 238 -0.78 -20.76 13.69
N PRO A 239 -0.56 -22.03 14.07
CA PRO A 239 0.77 -22.64 14.00
C PRO A 239 1.38 -22.65 12.60
N LEU A 240 0.59 -22.93 11.55
CA LEU A 240 1.04 -22.82 10.15
C LEU A 240 1.53 -21.40 9.86
N ARG A 241 0.73 -20.38 10.22
CA ARG A 241 1.12 -18.98 10.02
C ARG A 241 2.41 -18.63 10.76
N ALA A 242 2.48 -18.96 12.04
CA ALA A 242 3.66 -18.70 12.86
C ALA A 242 4.91 -19.34 12.25
N GLY A 243 4.83 -20.59 11.81
CA GLY A 243 5.97 -21.29 11.22
C GLY A 243 6.36 -20.79 9.82
N LEU A 244 5.39 -20.41 8.99
CA LEU A 244 5.64 -20.04 7.59
C LEU A 244 5.99 -18.56 7.39
N THR A 245 5.61 -17.69 8.33
CA THR A 245 5.82 -16.24 8.22
C THR A 245 6.63 -15.65 9.38
N GLY A 246 6.89 -16.43 10.43
CA GLY A 246 7.54 -15.95 11.66
C GLY A 246 6.73 -14.92 12.45
N ARG A 247 5.44 -14.76 12.12
CA ARG A 247 4.54 -13.73 12.64
C ARG A 247 3.15 -14.30 12.88
N THR A 248 2.30 -13.55 13.57
CA THR A 248 0.91 -13.93 13.89
C THR A 248 -0.14 -13.33 12.94
N VAL A 249 0.29 -12.45 12.04
CA VAL A 249 -0.54 -11.76 11.05
C VAL A 249 0.11 -11.90 9.68
N SER A 250 -0.71 -12.24 8.69
CA SER A 250 -0.33 -12.42 7.30
C SER A 250 -1.58 -12.26 6.41
N PRO A 251 -1.45 -12.24 5.08
CA PRO A 251 -2.53 -12.64 4.17
C PRO A 251 -3.10 -14.03 4.52
N SER A 252 -4.05 -14.52 3.72
CA SER A 252 -4.54 -15.90 3.91
C SER A 252 -3.35 -16.86 3.93
N ILE A 253 -3.24 -17.68 4.97
CA ILE A 253 -2.05 -18.54 5.09
C ILE A 253 -2.05 -19.62 4.01
N PHE A 254 -3.23 -20.02 3.56
CA PHE A 254 -3.42 -21.02 2.52
C PHE A 254 -3.00 -20.47 1.14
N GLU A 255 -3.44 -19.25 0.79
CA GLU A 255 -2.93 -18.46 -0.36
C GLU A 255 -1.40 -18.33 -0.32
N VAL A 256 -0.83 -18.03 0.86
CA VAL A 256 0.62 -17.94 1.04
C VAL A 256 1.30 -19.28 0.75
N MET A 257 0.74 -20.40 1.21
CA MET A 257 1.28 -21.74 0.96
C MET A 257 1.21 -22.12 -0.52
N GLU A 258 0.12 -21.79 -1.21
CA GLU A 258 0.00 -21.95 -2.67
C GLU A 258 1.10 -21.13 -3.39
N ILE A 259 1.30 -19.88 -2.98
CA ILE A 259 2.27 -18.97 -3.61
C ILE A 259 3.72 -19.36 -3.31
N LEU A 260 4.02 -19.85 -2.12
CA LEU A 260 5.34 -20.39 -1.80
C LEU A 260 5.62 -21.69 -2.55
N GLY A 261 4.59 -22.49 -2.77
CA GLY A 261 4.66 -23.84 -3.30
C GLY A 261 4.98 -24.88 -2.23
N ARG A 262 4.79 -26.16 -2.59
CA ARG A 262 4.93 -27.31 -1.68
C ARG A 262 6.29 -27.39 -1.01
N ASP A 263 7.36 -27.42 -1.80
CA ASP A 263 8.71 -27.65 -1.29
C ASP A 263 9.18 -26.55 -0.33
N GLU A 264 8.91 -25.29 -0.66
CA GLU A 264 9.25 -24.16 0.22
C GLU A 264 8.42 -24.19 1.51
N THR A 265 7.12 -24.47 1.39
CA THR A 265 6.21 -24.55 2.54
C THR A 265 6.65 -25.63 3.50
N LEU A 266 6.83 -26.87 3.02
CA LEU A 266 7.22 -28.00 3.86
C LEU A 266 8.57 -27.77 4.54
N ALA A 267 9.55 -27.23 3.81
CA ALA A 267 10.86 -26.96 4.39
C ALA A 267 10.84 -25.82 5.44
N ARG A 268 10.00 -24.79 5.28
CA ARG A 268 9.78 -23.79 6.35
C ARG A 268 9.17 -24.42 7.60
N LEU A 269 8.23 -25.35 7.44
CA LEU A 269 7.66 -26.09 8.57
C LEU A 269 8.71 -26.96 9.27
N GLU A 270 9.56 -27.64 8.50
CA GLU A 270 10.65 -28.47 9.03
C GLU A 270 11.65 -27.68 9.87
N ASP A 271 12.05 -26.48 9.42
CA ASP A 271 12.95 -25.60 10.18
C ASP A 271 12.43 -25.32 11.60
N VAL A 272 11.10 -25.21 11.75
CA VAL A 272 10.44 -24.90 13.02
C VAL A 272 10.20 -26.16 13.87
N LEU A 273 10.02 -27.31 13.23
CA LEU A 273 9.83 -28.61 13.90
C LEU A 273 11.14 -29.18 14.47
N ILE A 274 12.27 -28.95 13.81
CA ILE A 274 13.60 -29.43 14.27
C ILE A 274 14.10 -28.63 15.50
N GLY A 275 13.54 -27.44 15.74
CA GLY A 275 13.96 -26.52 16.79
C GLY A 275 15.28 -25.80 16.46
N PRO A 276 15.59 -24.67 17.11
CA PRO A 276 16.85 -23.99 16.88
C PRO A 276 18.02 -24.90 17.31
N LYS A 277 19.04 -25.01 16.46
CA LYS A 277 20.35 -25.51 16.85
C LYS A 277 21.03 -24.59 17.86
#